data_AF-A0A257X4C3-F1
#
_entry.id   AF-A0A257X4C3-F1
#
_cell.length_a   1.000
_cell.length_b   1.000
_cell.length_c   1.000
_cell.angle_alpha   90.00
_cell.angle_beta   90.00
_cell.angle_gamma   90.00
#
_symmetry.space_group_name_H-M   'P 1'
#
loop_
_entity.id
_entity.type
_entity.pdbx_description
1 polymer ?
#
loop_
_entity_poly.entity_id
_entity_poly.type
_entity_poly.pdbx_seq_one_letter_code
_entity_poly.pdbx_strand_id
1 'polypeptide(L)' 'MDSSDSALDPVAIAYARALLRPRERRQKMGPVLAAAAFAAICALSFATVMVLAPPAVIQHLPADRLGY' A
#
# COMPACT_ATOMS: atom_id res chain seq x y z
N MET A 1 30.95 -30.91 -37.41
CA MET A 1 30.16 -30.26 -36.35
C MET A 1 30.17 -31.21 -35.17
N ASP A 2 30.89 -30.81 -34.12
CA ASP A 2 31.11 -31.62 -32.93
C ASP A 2 29.98 -31.31 -31.94
N SER A 3 29.25 -32.32 -31.49
CA SER A 3 28.14 -32.14 -30.54
C SER A 3 28.61 -31.65 -29.16
N SER A 4 29.92 -31.60 -28.94
CA SER A 4 30.60 -31.07 -27.77
C SER A 4 30.86 -29.56 -27.84
N ASP A 5 30.48 -28.90 -28.94
CA ASP A 5 30.66 -27.46 -29.15
C ASP A 5 29.70 -26.66 -28.26
N SER A 6 30.09 -26.55 -26.98
CA SER A 6 29.83 -25.59 -25.88
C SER A 6 28.44 -24.96 -25.65
N ALA A 7 27.54 -24.91 -26.63
CA ALA A 7 26.18 -24.36 -26.51
C ALA A 7 25.14 -25.41 -26.09
N LEU A 8 25.41 -26.70 -26.31
CA LEU A 8 24.52 -27.81 -25.96
C LEU A 8 24.96 -28.59 -24.72
N ASP A 9 26.04 -28.18 -24.05
CA ASP A 9 26.46 -28.80 -22.80
C ASP A 9 25.35 -28.63 -21.74
N PRO A 10 24.78 -29.73 -21.21
CA PRO A 10 23.71 -29.66 -20.22
C PRO A 10 24.13 -28.89 -18.96
N VAL A 11 25.42 -28.86 -18.62
CA VAL A 11 25.93 -28.07 -17.48
C VAL A 11 25.91 -26.57 -17.81
N ALA A 12 26.41 -26.17 -18.97
CA ALA A 12 26.33 -24.78 -19.45
C ALA A 12 24.89 -24.26 -19.54
N ILE A 13 23.96 -25.09 -20.03
CA ILE A 13 22.53 -24.77 -20.11
C ILE A 13 21.92 -24.63 -18.70
N ALA A 14 22.26 -25.53 -17.78
CA ALA A 14 21.77 -25.45 -16.40
C ALA A 14 22.28 -24.18 -15.69
N TYR A 15 23.53 -23.81 -15.93
CA TYR A 15 24.14 -22.59 -15.41
C TYR A 15 23.49 -21.33 -15.98
N ALA A 16 23.32 -21.26 -17.30
CA ALA A 16 22.63 -20.16 -17.96
C ALA A 16 21.19 -20.01 -17.45
N ARG A 17 20.49 -21.13 -17.25
CA ARG A 17 19.13 -21.16 -16.68
C ARG A 17 19.11 -20.68 -15.22
N ALA A 18 20.15 -20.96 -14.43
CA ALA A 18 20.27 -20.46 -13.07
C ALA A 18 20.51 -18.94 -13.03
N LEU A 19 21.33 -18.42 -13.95
CA LEU A 19 21.57 -16.97 -14.11
C LEU A 19 20.31 -16.22 -14.55
N LEU A 20 19.59 -16.79 -15.52
CA LEU A 20 18.37 -16.22 -16.07
C LEU A 20 17.15 -16.46 -15.18
N ARG A 21 17.26 -17.29 -14.13
CA ARG A 21 16.15 -17.56 -13.22
C ARG A 21 15.69 -16.24 -12.61
N PRO A 22 14.47 -15.77 -12.94
CA PRO A 22 13.98 -14.52 -12.37
C PRO A 22 13.93 -14.71 -10.86
N ARG A 23 14.70 -13.90 -10.14
CA ARG A 23 14.61 -13.86 -8.69
C ARG A 23 13.27 -13.21 -8.37
N GLU A 24 12.24 -14.02 -8.18
CA GLU A 24 11.00 -13.56 -7.56
C GLU A 24 11.36 -12.99 -6.18
N ARG A 25 11.59 -11.68 -6.12
CA ARG A 25 11.52 -10.94 -4.88
C ARG A 25 10.07 -11.09 -4.45
N ARG A 26 9.79 -12.09 -3.60
CA ARG A 26 8.57 -12.14 -2.82
C ARG A 26 8.49 -10.83 -2.05
N GLN A 27 7.76 -9.86 -2.60
CA GLN A 27 7.38 -8.68 -1.86
C GLN A 27 6.60 -9.18 -0.65
N LYS A 28 7.06 -8.83 0.55
CA LYS A 28 6.30 -9.07 1.76
C LYS A 28 5.07 -8.17 1.65
N MET A 29 3.94 -8.74 1.23
CA MET A 29 2.67 -8.02 1.10
C MET A 29 2.01 -7.73 2.47
N GLY A 30 2.45 -8.42 3.53
CA GLY A 30 1.93 -8.23 4.89
C GLY A 30 2.01 -6.78 5.41
N PRO A 31 3.17 -6.10 5.35
CA PRO A 31 3.29 -4.69 5.71
C PRO A 31 2.37 -3.75 4.91
N VAL A 32 2.19 -4.02 3.61
CA VAL A 32 1.31 -3.21 2.74
C VAL A 32 -0.15 -3.38 3.16
N LEU A 33 -0.57 -4.61 3.43
CA LEU A 33 -1.90 -4.92 3.91
C LEU A 33 -2.17 -4.26 5.28
N ALA A 34 -1.19 -4.29 6.19
CA ALA A 34 -1.31 -3.64 7.49
C ALA A 34 -1.47 -2.11 7.39
N ALA A 35 -0.69 -1.48 6.50
CA ALA A 35 -0.80 -0.03 6.26
C ALA A 35 -2.19 0.34 5.70
N ALA A 36 -2.70 -0.43 4.73
CA ALA A 36 -4.03 -0.20 4.17
C ALA A 36 -5.16 -0.40 5.21
N ALA A 37 -5.07 -1.44 6.03
CA ALA A 37 -6.03 -1.71 7.10
C ALA A 37 -6.07 -0.57 8.13
N PHE A 38 -4.91 -0.05 8.54
CA PHE A 38 -4.83 1.07 9.47
C PHE A 38 -5.51 2.33 8.92
N ALA A 39 -5.24 2.67 7.66
CA ALA A 39 -5.89 3.82 7.01
C ALA A 39 -7.43 3.67 6.94
N ALA A 40 -7.92 2.48 6.61
CA ALA A 40 -9.36 2.19 6.59
C ALA A 40 -9.99 2.35 7.98
N ILE A 41 -9.34 1.85 9.03
CA ILE A 41 -9.81 1.99 10.41
C ILE A 41 -9.87 3.46 10.84
N CYS A 42 -8.83 4.25 10.53
CA CYS A 42 -8.82 5.69 10.81
C CYS A 42 -9.95 6.44 10.10
N ALA A 43 -10.20 6.12 8.83
CA ALA A 43 -11.29 6.75 8.07
C ALA A 43 -12.66 6.44 8.69
N LEU A 44 -12.88 5.18 9.07
CA LEU A 44 -14.11 4.75 9.75
C LEU A 44 -14.30 5.47 11.09
N SER A 45 -13.24 5.62 11.90
CA SER A 45 -13.35 6.30 13.18
C SER A 45 -13.76 7.77 13.02
N PHE A 46 -13.15 8.50 12.08
CA PHE A 46 -13.51 9.90 11.84
C PHE A 46 -14.94 10.06 11.30
N ALA A 47 -15.33 9.22 10.34
CA ALA A 47 -16.69 9.22 9.82
C ALA A 47 -17.71 8.94 10.94
N THR A 48 -17.41 7.99 11.83
CA THR A 48 -18.27 7.67 12.97
C THR A 48 -18.42 8.87 13.89
N VAL A 49 -17.34 9.58 14.20
CA VAL A 49 -17.39 10.82 15.00
C VAL A 49 -18.23 11.89 14.31
N MET A 50 -18.09 12.09 13.01
CA MET A 50 -18.91 13.07 12.26
C MET A 50 -20.40 12.71 12.25
N VAL A 51 -20.74 11.41 12.23
CA VAL A 51 -22.13 10.94 12.28
C VAL A 51 -22.73 11.09 13.68
N LEU A 52 -21.94 10.82 14.72
CA LEU A 52 -22.41 10.88 16.11
C LEU A 52 -22.34 12.29 16.72
N ALA A 53 -21.54 13.20 16.16
CA ALA A 53 -21.35 14.53 16.71
C ALA A 53 -22.68 15.30 16.70
N PRO A 54 -23.06 15.93 17.83
CA PRO A 54 -24.17 16.87 17.85
C PRO A 54 -23.95 17.95 16.78
N PRO A 55 -24.99 18.39 16.05
CA PRO A 55 -24.85 19.41 15.03
C PRO A 55 -24.19 20.63 15.65
N ALA A 56 -23.12 21.13 15.04
CA ALA A 56 -22.43 22.32 15.50
C ALA A 56 -23.44 23.49 15.48
N VAL A 57 -23.98 23.82 16.65
CA VAL A 57 -24.89 24.95 16.81
C VAL A 57 -24.05 26.21 16.70
N ILE A 58 -24.04 26.81 15.51
CA ILE A 58 -23.44 28.12 15.30
C ILE A 58 -24.34 29.11 16.05
N GLN A 59 -23.91 29.52 17.25
CA GLN A 59 -24.57 30.61 17.96
C GLN A 59 -24.30 31.91 17.20
N HIS A 60 -25.29 32.37 16.43
CA HIS A 60 -25.28 33.72 15.90
C HIS A 60 -25.27 34.68 17.09
N LEU A 61 -24.13 35.28 17.40
CA LEU A 61 -24.08 36.38 18.38
C LEU A 61 -24.89 37.55 17.79
N PRO A 62 -25.97 37.99 18.46
CA PRO A 62 -26.72 39.15 17.99
C PRO A 62 -25.83 40.38 18.04
N ALA A 63 -25.83 41.15 16.94
CA ALA A 63 -25.04 42.36 16.77
C ALA A 63 -25.33 43.43 17.85
N ASP A 64 -26.49 43.36 18.50
CA ASP A 64 -26.89 44.26 19.60
C ASP A 64 -25.95 44.21 20.82
N ARG A 65 -25.08 43.20 20.94
CA ARG A 65 -24.07 43.13 22.02
C ARG A 65 -22.69 43.67 21.63
N LEU A 66 -22.51 44.18 20.41
CA LEU A 66 -21.23 44.70 19.93
C LEU A 66 -21.01 46.21 20.12
N GLY A 67 -21.95 46.92 20.76
CA GLY A 67 -21.68 48.22 21.39
C GLY A 67 -21.03 49.29 20.51
N TYR A 68 -21.49 49.44 19.25
CA TYR A 68 -21.16 50.57 18.39
C TYR A 68 -22.42 51.37 18.06
#